data_AF-A0A3D3DJ57-F1
#
_entry.id   AF-A0A3D3DJ57-F1
#
_cell.length_a   1.000
_cell.length_b   1.000
_cell.length_c   1.000
_cell.angle_alpha   90.00
_cell.angle_beta   90.00
_cell.angle_gamma   90.00
#
_symmetry.space_group_name_H-M   'P 1'
#
loop_
_entity.id
_entity.type
_entity.pdbx_description
1 polymer ?
#
loop_
_entity_poly.entity_id
_entity_poly.type
_entity_poly.pdbx_seq_one_letter_code
_entity_poly.pdbx_strand_id
1 'polypeptide(L)' 'ELSLDQHMGCGIGVCLACVVPIKTAGGWEYQRTCTEGPVFDFRQIAWEAAE' A
#
# COMPACT_ATOMS: atom_id res chain seq x y z
N GLU A 1 -9.16 3.49 -10.22
CA GLU A 1 -8.63 3.82 -8.88
C GLU A 1 -9.52 3.16 -7.84
N LEU A 2 -8.97 2.82 -6.68
CA LEU A 2 -9.73 2.32 -5.52
C LEU A 2 -9.12 2.86 -4.23
N SER A 3 -9.94 3.00 -3.19
CA SER A 3 -9.46 3.33 -1.84
C SER A 3 -9.18 2.04 -1.08
N LEU A 4 -8.00 1.93 -0.49
CA LEU A 4 -7.65 0.83 0.39
C LEU A 4 -7.85 1.23 1.85
N ASP A 5 -8.46 0.34 2.60
CA ASP A 5 -8.52 0.41 4.06
C ASP A 5 -7.56 -0.64 4.61
N GLN A 6 -6.51 -0.19 5.30
CA GLN A 6 -5.48 -1.03 5.91
C GLN A 6 -5.38 -0.68 7.37
N HIS A 7 -5.04 -1.66 8.21
CA HIS A 7 -4.94 -1.43 9.65
C HIS A 7 -3.90 -0.33 9.95
N MET A 8 -4.36 0.79 10.50
CA MET A 8 -3.50 1.93 10.82
C MET A 8 -3.22 1.96 12.32
N GLY A 9 -1.93 1.99 12.68
CA GLY A 9 -1.51 2.27 14.06
C GLY A 9 -1.29 3.76 14.29
N CYS A 10 -0.28 4.33 13.63
CA CYS A 10 0.14 5.72 13.85
C CYS A 10 -0.52 6.76 12.92
N GLY A 11 -0.96 6.37 11.73
CA GLY A 11 -1.50 7.29 10.72
C GLY A 11 -0.50 8.31 10.13
N ILE A 12 0.78 8.27 10.51
CA ILE A 12 1.82 9.23 10.10
C ILE A 12 3.03 8.56 9.42
N GLY A 13 2.86 7.32 8.98
CA GLY A 13 3.84 6.61 8.17
C GLY A 13 5.05 6.01 8.90
N VAL A 14 5.07 6.00 10.24
CA VAL A 14 6.21 5.46 11.02
C VAL A 14 6.04 4.00 11.44
N CYS A 15 4.81 3.56 11.74
CA CYS A 15 4.58 2.21 12.28
C CYS A 15 4.52 1.10 11.23
N LEU A 16 4.44 1.47 9.94
CA LEU A 16 4.38 0.55 8.79
C LEU A 16 3.22 -0.47 8.80
N ALA A 17 2.26 -0.35 9.71
CA ALA A 17 1.11 -1.27 9.80
C ALA A 17 0.19 -1.20 8.56
N CYS A 18 0.16 -0.07 7.86
CA CYS A 18 -0.74 0.19 6.75
C CYS A 18 -0.08 0.06 5.36
N VAL A 19 0.98 -0.75 5.24
CA VAL A 19 1.69 -0.92 3.97
C VAL A 19 0.90 -1.77 2.97
N VAL A 20 1.07 -1.47 1.70
CA VAL A 20 0.44 -2.13 0.55
C VAL A 20 1.55 -2.40 -0.47
N PRO A 21 1.64 -3.62 -1.02
CA PRO A 21 2.61 -3.92 -2.06
C PRO A 21 2.15 -3.34 -3.41
N ILE A 22 3.00 -2.51 -4.02
CA ILE A 22 2.78 -1.82 -5.29
C ILE A 22 3.80 -2.33 -6.31
N LYS A 23 3.33 -2.68 -7.52
CA LYS A 23 4.15 -3.14 -8.64
C LYS A 23 5.13 -2.06 -9.07
N THR A 24 6.36 -2.46 -9.32
CA THR A 24 7.43 -1.64 -9.88
C THR A 24 8.03 -2.34 -11.11
N ALA A 25 8.97 -1.68 -11.80
CA ALA A 25 9.64 -2.29 -12.96
C ALA A 25 10.44 -3.56 -12.60
N GLY A 26 10.86 -3.72 -11.34
CA GLY A 26 11.68 -4.84 -10.88
C GLY A 26 10.96 -5.84 -9.96
N GLY A 27 9.64 -5.73 -9.81
CA GLY A 27 8.86 -6.56 -8.88
C GLY A 27 7.81 -5.72 -8.17
N TRP A 28 7.95 -5.56 -6.86
CA TRP A 28 7.05 -4.74 -6.04
C TRP A 28 7.80 -4.07 -4.89
N GLU A 29 7.21 -3.00 -4.34
CA GLU A 29 7.67 -2.31 -3.14
C GLU A 29 6.50 -2.00 -2.20
N TYR A 30 6.78 -1.76 -0.93
CA TYR A 30 5.75 -1.34 0.02
C TYR A 30 5.55 0.18 -0.03
N GLN A 31 4.29 0.59 -0.20
CA GLN A 31 3.85 1.97 0.02
C GLN A 31 2.80 2.01 1.14
N ARG A 32 2.70 3.12 1.87
CA ARG A 32 1.83 3.24 3.04
C ARG A 32 0.53 3.92 2.66
N THR A 33 -0.57 3.29 3.03
CA THR A 33 -1.92 3.84 2.83
C THR A 33 -2.12 5.21 3.50
N CYS A 34 -1.52 5.43 4.68
CA CYS A 34 -1.69 6.68 5.43
C CYS A 34 -0.89 7.88 4.89
N THR A 35 0.13 7.69 4.05
CA THR A 35 0.97 8.78 3.52
C THR A 35 1.02 8.82 2.00
N GLU A 36 1.14 7.68 1.33
CA GLU A 36 1.11 7.57 -0.14
C GLU A 36 -0.29 7.29 -0.70
N GLY A 37 -1.17 6.69 0.11
CA GLY A 37 -2.57 6.43 -0.22
C GLY A 37 -3.54 7.54 0.22
N PRO A 38 -4.82 7.22 0.51
CA PRO A 38 -5.45 5.89 0.54
C PRO A 38 -5.92 5.39 -0.84
N VAL A 39 -5.85 6.25 -1.86
CA VAL A 39 -6.33 5.95 -3.22
C VAL A 39 -5.18 5.51 -4.11
N PHE A 40 -5.31 4.34 -4.73
CA PHE A 40 -4.30 3.75 -5.61
C PHE A 40 -4.90 3.31 -6.95
N ASP A 41 -4.06 3.20 -7.99
CA ASP A 41 -4.45 2.48 -9.21
C ASP A 41 -4.47 0.97 -8.90
N PHE A 42 -5.67 0.38 -8.98
CA PHE A 42 -5.90 -1.05 -8.75
C PHE A 42 -5.03 -1.96 -9.63
N ARG A 43 -4.59 -1.49 -10.80
CA ARG A 43 -3.71 -2.23 -11.71
C ARG A 43 -2.28 -2.35 -11.16
N GLN A 44 -1.86 -1.38 -10.35
CA GLN A 44 -0.54 -1.31 -9.75
C GLN A 44 -0.43 -2.06 -8.43
N ILE A 45 -1.54 -2.48 -7.81
CA ILE A 45 -1.48 -3.29 -6.59
C ILE A 45 -0.97 -4.70 -6.91
N ALA A 46 -0.01 -5.20 -6.13
CA ALA A 46 0.52 -6.55 -6.22
C ALA A 46 -0.26 -7.50 -5.29
N TRP A 47 -1.45 -7.91 -5.73
CA TRP A 47 -2.40 -8.70 -4.93
C TRP A 47 -1.85 -10.02 -4.37
N GLU A 48 -1.02 -10.72 -5.15
CA GLU A 48 -0.42 -12.01 -4.77
C GLU A 48 0.82 -11.87 -3.86
N ALA A 49 1.30 -10.65 -3.62
CA ALA A 49 2.47 -10.41 -2.76
C ALA A 49 2.12 -10.29 -1.26
N ALA A 50 0.83 -10.24 -0.92
CA ALA A 50 0.33 -10.03 0.44
C ALA A 50 -0.14 -11.33 1.15
N GLU A 51 0.15 -12.50 0.58
CA GLU A 51 -0.13 -13.83 1.17
C GLU A 51 0.97 -14.29 2.13
#